data_AF-A0A0N1F5D7-F1
#
_entry.id   AF-A0A0N1F5D7-F1
#
_cell.length_a   1.000
_cell.length_b   1.000
_cell.length_c   1.000
_cell.angle_alpha   90.00
_cell.angle_beta   90.00
_cell.angle_gamma   90.00
#
_symmetry.space_group_name_H-M   'P 1'
#
loop_
_entity.id
_entity.type
_entity.pdbx_description
1 polymer ?
#
loop_
_entity_poly.entity_id
_entity_poly.type
_entity_poly.pdbx_seq_one_letter_code
_entity_poly.pdbx_strand_id
1 'polypeptide(L)'
;MLNIISLLNDKRVRDWFYQIALVLGLVGLTIFFVRNASENMVKAGIASGFDFLWRNSGIDVPFVLTDYTRASTVLDLFWAGVANTMLVTIVSVVLATALGFVVGIARLSSHWLLSTVAGAYIEFVRNIPLLFFVLFWYFGVIAALPAPRDSVSVFGVAFLNNRGLTIPLPDAPANFRWALAAILLSWLAQGLVSLWARRRKDRTGQDAPMLAIGLVLIVLVPVLAVTWASLATRWDIPVLRGFNYRGGFVVIPEFVALLAALVTYTAGFIAEIVRGGIQAVPHGQIEAASALGLRPVRTLRLVTIPQALRVMIPPLTNQYLNVLKNSSFGAAIAYPDVVSLFMGSALNNTGQAIEIIAMTLAVYLVIGLAVSAFMNWYNARIALVTR
;
A
#
# COMPACT_ATOMS: atom_id res chain seq x y z
N MET A 1 34.13 -19.14 47.22
CA MET A 1 32.90 -18.32 47.31
C MET A 1 32.99 -17.23 46.29
N LEU A 2 32.28 -17.35 45.16
CA LEU A 2 32.15 -16.28 44.17
C LEU A 2 31.47 -15.09 44.86
N ASN A 3 32.20 -13.98 44.98
CA ASN A 3 31.72 -12.79 45.66
C ASN A 3 30.52 -12.22 44.87
N ILE A 4 29.33 -12.22 45.44
CA ILE A 4 28.10 -11.66 44.83
C ILE A 4 28.32 -10.21 44.36
N ILE A 5 29.23 -9.50 45.04
CA ILE A 5 29.64 -8.13 44.73
C ILE A 5 30.41 -8.04 43.39
N SER A 6 31.21 -9.06 43.01
CA SER A 6 31.92 -9.05 41.72
C SER A 6 30.99 -9.33 40.54
N LEU A 7 29.92 -10.09 40.76
CA LEU A 7 28.87 -10.34 39.76
C LEU A 7 28.00 -9.09 39.51
N LEU A 8 27.68 -8.30 40.53
CA LEU A 8 26.88 -7.07 40.39
C LEU A 8 27.65 -5.91 39.72
N ASN A 9 28.97 -5.92 39.76
CA ASN A 9 29.83 -4.95 39.07
C ASN A 9 30.15 -5.33 37.63
N ASP A 10 29.85 -6.58 37.21
CA ASP A 10 29.99 -6.99 35.83
C ASP A 10 28.90 -6.32 34.98
N LYS A 11 29.32 -5.52 34.00
CA LYS A 11 28.43 -4.79 33.10
C LYS A 11 27.41 -5.72 32.42
N ARG A 12 27.82 -6.94 32.03
CA ARG A 12 26.93 -7.89 31.35
C ARG A 12 25.82 -8.39 32.27
N VAL A 13 26.17 -8.73 33.52
CA VAL A 13 25.20 -9.24 34.51
C VAL A 13 24.19 -8.14 34.87
N ARG A 14 24.66 -6.90 35.01
CA ARG A 14 23.80 -5.74 35.28
C ARG A 14 22.86 -5.40 34.12
N ASP A 15 23.33 -5.47 32.88
CA ASP A 15 22.49 -5.26 31.69
C ASP A 15 21.39 -6.33 31.59
N TRP A 16 21.73 -7.61 31.78
CA TRP A 16 20.75 -8.70 31.86
C TRP A 16 19.76 -8.51 33.02
N PHE A 17 20.24 -8.11 34.19
CA PHE A 17 19.38 -7.85 35.35
C PHE A 17 18.34 -6.76 35.06
N TYR A 18 18.75 -5.61 34.51
CA TYR A 18 17.81 -4.53 34.18
C TYR A 18 16.86 -4.90 33.05
N GLN A 19 17.31 -5.65 32.03
CA GLN A 19 16.43 -6.14 30.97
C GLN A 19 15.37 -7.11 31.51
N ILE A 20 15.79 -8.08 32.33
CA ILE A 20 14.86 -9.04 32.96
C ILE A 20 13.90 -8.31 33.90
N ALA A 21 14.40 -7.40 34.75
CA ALA A 21 13.56 -6.62 35.67
C ALA A 21 12.54 -5.76 34.90
N LEU A 22 12.96 -5.14 33.79
CA LEU A 22 12.07 -4.36 32.93
C LEU A 22 11.01 -5.24 32.27
N VAL A 23 11.39 -6.40 31.73
CA VAL A 23 10.44 -7.36 31.13
C VAL A 23 9.45 -7.87 32.18
N LEU A 24 9.92 -8.26 33.37
CA LEU A 24 9.06 -8.69 34.47
C LEU A 24 8.13 -7.57 34.94
N GLY A 25 8.64 -6.34 35.03
CA GLY A 25 7.84 -5.16 35.36
C GLY A 25 6.75 -4.89 34.32
N LEU A 26 7.08 -4.96 33.03
CA LEU A 26 6.13 -4.82 31.92
C LEU A 26 5.07 -5.92 31.92
N VAL A 27 5.48 -7.18 32.13
CA VAL A 27 4.56 -8.32 32.22
C VAL A 27 3.63 -8.17 33.42
N GLY A 28 4.18 -7.83 34.60
CA GLY A 28 3.39 -7.60 35.81
C GLY A 28 2.38 -6.45 35.66
N LEU A 29 2.81 -5.33 35.06
CA LEU A 29 1.96 -4.19 34.78
C LEU A 29 0.87 -4.53 33.75
N THR A 30 1.19 -5.31 32.72
CA THR A 30 0.22 -5.82 31.74
C THR A 30 -0.82 -6.71 32.41
N ILE A 31 -0.39 -7.66 33.24
CA ILE A 31 -1.30 -8.54 33.99
C ILE A 31 -2.19 -7.72 34.92
N PHE A 32 -1.63 -6.73 35.63
CA PHE A 32 -2.38 -5.84 36.50
C PHE A 32 -3.48 -5.09 35.73
N PHE A 33 -3.14 -4.47 34.59
CA PHE A 33 -4.13 -3.75 33.77
C PHE A 33 -5.18 -4.68 33.17
N VAL A 34 -4.80 -5.84 32.65
CA VAL A 34 -5.74 -6.83 32.07
C VAL A 34 -6.71 -7.32 33.14
N ARG A 35 -6.21 -7.65 34.33
CA ARG A 35 -7.04 -8.11 35.44
C ARG A 35 -7.98 -7.02 35.93
N ASN A 36 -7.47 -5.80 36.13
CA ASN A 36 -8.28 -4.66 36.52
C ASN A 36 -9.38 -4.34 35.48
N ALA A 37 -9.03 -4.38 34.19
CA ALA A 37 -10.00 -4.20 33.10
C ALA A 37 -11.07 -5.30 33.12
N SER A 38 -10.66 -6.57 33.18
CA SER A 38 -11.57 -7.71 33.20
C SER A 38 -12.53 -7.65 34.39
N GLU A 39 -12.04 -7.36 35.60
CA GLU A 39 -12.88 -7.25 36.80
C GLU A 39 -13.88 -6.09 36.70
N ASN A 40 -13.46 -4.95 36.13
CA ASN A 40 -14.36 -3.81 35.91
C ASN A 40 -15.39 -4.09 34.81
N MET A 41 -15.05 -4.84 33.76
CA MET A 41 -16.00 -5.24 32.72
C MET A 41 -17.07 -6.17 33.24
N VAL A 42 -16.70 -7.17 34.05
CA VAL A 42 -17.67 -8.08 34.70
C VAL A 42 -18.61 -7.29 35.60
N LYS A 43 -18.08 -6.35 36.39
CA LYS A 43 -18.90 -5.45 37.23
C LYS A 43 -19.82 -4.53 36.42
N ALA A 44 -19.39 -4.12 35.23
CA ALA A 44 -20.16 -3.28 34.32
C ALA A 44 -21.12 -4.07 33.41
N GLY A 45 -21.14 -5.40 33.49
CA GLY A 45 -21.97 -6.26 32.63
C GLY A 45 -21.56 -6.25 31.16
N ILE A 46 -20.32 -5.88 30.85
CA ILE A 46 -19.81 -5.83 29.47
C ILE A 46 -19.32 -7.21 29.06
N ALA A 47 -19.78 -7.69 27.90
CA ALA A 47 -19.32 -8.95 27.33
C ALA A 47 -17.81 -8.87 27.02
N SER A 48 -17.05 -9.87 27.48
CA SER A 48 -15.60 -10.00 27.26
C SER A 48 -15.25 -11.41 26.78
N GLY A 49 -14.03 -11.58 26.27
CA GLY A 49 -13.52 -12.83 25.72
C GLY A 49 -13.60 -12.92 24.21
N PHE A 50 -13.00 -13.99 23.64
CA PHE A 50 -12.83 -14.18 22.20
C PHE A 50 -13.89 -15.09 21.55
N ASP A 51 -14.88 -15.56 22.30
CA ASP A 51 -15.91 -16.49 21.80
C ASP A 51 -16.76 -15.88 20.68
N PHE A 52 -16.87 -14.55 20.63
CA PHE A 52 -17.60 -13.85 19.58
C PHE A 52 -16.99 -14.07 18.19
N LEU A 53 -15.69 -14.35 18.10
CA LEU A 53 -14.99 -14.58 16.83
C LEU A 53 -15.57 -15.75 16.04
N TRP A 54 -16.06 -16.77 16.75
CA TRP A 54 -16.60 -17.99 16.16
C TRP A 54 -18.11 -17.91 15.89
N ARG A 55 -18.75 -16.80 16.24
CA ARG A 55 -20.17 -16.58 15.98
C ARG A 55 -20.37 -16.11 14.54
N ASN A 56 -21.55 -16.38 14.00
CA ASN A 56 -21.97 -15.82 12.74
C ASN A 56 -21.98 -14.28 12.84
N SER A 57 -21.32 -13.63 11.89
CA SER A 57 -21.17 -12.17 11.87
C SER A 57 -22.49 -11.44 11.60
N GLY A 58 -23.34 -11.96 10.73
CA GLY A 58 -24.60 -11.31 10.35
C GLY A 58 -24.43 -9.93 9.67
N ILE A 59 -23.21 -9.57 9.27
CA ILE A 59 -22.83 -8.28 8.68
C ILE A 59 -22.74 -8.44 7.17
N ASP A 60 -23.32 -7.50 6.43
CA ASP A 60 -23.18 -7.44 4.98
C ASP A 60 -22.04 -6.48 4.63
N VAL A 61 -21.14 -6.91 3.74
CA VAL A 61 -19.95 -6.14 3.38
C VAL A 61 -20.02 -5.82 1.89
N PRO A 62 -20.18 -4.54 1.50
CA PRO A 62 -20.40 -4.14 0.11
C PRO A 62 -19.26 -4.47 -0.85
N PHE A 63 -18.03 -4.60 -0.33
CA PHE A 63 -16.83 -4.85 -1.09
C PHE A 63 -15.92 -5.81 -0.33
N VAL A 64 -15.67 -6.98 -0.91
CA VAL A 64 -14.95 -8.08 -0.29
C VAL A 64 -14.04 -8.72 -1.34
N LEU A 65 -12.78 -8.97 -0.96
CA LEU A 65 -11.80 -9.68 -1.79
C LEU A 65 -11.71 -11.18 -1.51
N THR A 66 -12.23 -11.60 -0.35
CA THR A 66 -12.29 -12.98 0.10
C THR A 66 -13.64 -13.61 -0.24
N ASP A 67 -13.80 -14.91 0.02
CA ASP A 67 -15.10 -15.59 -0.11
C ASP A 67 -16.03 -15.34 1.10
N TYR A 68 -15.86 -14.20 1.79
CA TYR A 68 -16.66 -13.85 2.96
C TYR A 68 -18.12 -13.59 2.57
N THR A 69 -19.03 -14.11 3.39
CA THR A 69 -20.47 -13.89 3.26
C THR A 69 -21.05 -13.47 4.60
N ARG A 70 -22.28 -12.96 4.60
CA ARG A 70 -23.02 -12.60 5.82
C ARG A 70 -23.20 -13.77 6.81
N ALA A 71 -23.13 -15.00 6.33
CA ALA A 71 -23.21 -16.22 7.16
C ALA A 71 -21.86 -16.66 7.74
N SER A 72 -20.77 -16.07 7.28
CA SER A 72 -19.40 -16.36 7.74
C SER A 72 -19.18 -15.84 9.16
N THR A 73 -18.12 -16.34 9.80
CA THR A 73 -17.80 -16.00 11.19
C THR A 73 -17.31 -14.56 11.33
N VAL A 74 -17.32 -14.02 12.55
CA VAL A 74 -16.70 -12.71 12.83
C VAL A 74 -15.19 -12.74 12.56
N LEU A 75 -14.53 -13.89 12.74
CA LEU A 75 -13.13 -14.05 12.35
C LEU A 75 -12.92 -13.91 10.84
N ASP A 76 -13.84 -14.42 10.02
CA ASP A 76 -13.77 -14.24 8.56
C ASP A 76 -13.99 -12.77 8.16
N LEU A 77 -14.90 -12.09 8.85
CA LEU A 77 -15.13 -10.64 8.69
C LEU A 77 -13.86 -9.84 9.00
N PHE A 78 -13.14 -10.22 10.06
CA PHE A 78 -11.85 -9.62 10.42
C PHE A 78 -10.87 -9.68 9.26
N TRP A 79 -10.66 -10.89 8.72
CA TRP A 79 -9.73 -11.11 7.61
C TRP A 79 -10.16 -10.44 6.31
N ALA A 80 -11.48 -10.33 6.06
CA ALA A 80 -12.01 -9.52 4.96
C ALA A 80 -11.60 -8.05 5.11
N GLY A 81 -11.75 -7.47 6.31
CA GLY A 81 -11.30 -6.12 6.62
C GLY A 81 -9.79 -5.94 6.45
N VAL A 82 -8.99 -6.89 6.96
CA VAL A 82 -7.52 -6.88 6.78
C VAL A 82 -7.13 -6.93 5.30
N ALA A 83 -7.78 -7.77 4.50
CA ALA A 83 -7.53 -7.88 3.07
C ALA A 83 -7.83 -6.55 2.34
N ASN A 84 -8.95 -5.90 2.67
CA ASN A 84 -9.33 -4.62 2.10
C ASN A 84 -8.38 -3.47 2.52
N THR A 85 -7.92 -3.47 3.77
CA THR A 85 -6.88 -2.54 4.26
C THR A 85 -5.57 -2.73 3.49
N MET A 86 -5.16 -3.98 3.28
CA MET A 86 -3.94 -4.30 2.55
C MET A 86 -4.04 -3.91 1.08
N LEU A 87 -5.18 -4.16 0.42
CA LEU A 87 -5.40 -3.77 -0.96
C LEU A 87 -5.20 -2.26 -1.13
N VAL A 88 -5.96 -1.45 -0.38
CA VAL A 88 -5.88 0.01 -0.55
C VAL A 88 -4.50 0.54 -0.19
N THR A 89 -3.85 -0.02 0.84
CA THR A 89 -2.49 0.36 1.25
C THR A 89 -1.46 0.07 0.16
N ILE A 90 -1.43 -1.16 -0.37
CA ILE A 90 -0.45 -1.59 -1.37
C ILE A 90 -0.60 -0.78 -2.65
N VAL A 91 -1.84 -0.64 -3.15
CA VAL A 91 -2.12 0.12 -4.37
C VAL A 91 -1.77 1.59 -4.16
N SER A 92 -2.11 2.17 -3.00
CA SER A 92 -1.75 3.55 -2.67
C SER A 92 -0.25 3.77 -2.62
N VAL A 93 0.51 2.88 -1.97
CA VAL A 93 1.98 2.98 -1.89
C VAL A 93 2.60 2.99 -3.29
N VAL A 94 2.20 2.07 -4.17
CA VAL A 94 2.73 1.99 -5.53
C VAL A 94 2.42 3.25 -6.33
N LEU A 95 1.16 3.67 -6.35
CA LEU A 95 0.72 4.82 -7.14
C LEU A 95 1.26 6.15 -6.57
N ALA A 96 1.26 6.32 -5.25
CA ALA A 96 1.82 7.50 -4.60
C ALA A 96 3.32 7.63 -4.83
N THR A 97 4.05 6.50 -4.84
CA THR A 97 5.49 6.50 -5.14
C THR A 97 5.75 6.90 -6.59
N ALA A 98 4.99 6.35 -7.54
CA ALA A 98 5.11 6.71 -8.95
C ALA A 98 4.79 8.20 -9.18
N LEU A 99 3.65 8.68 -8.69
CA LEU A 99 3.23 10.07 -8.82
C LEU A 99 4.20 11.01 -8.10
N GLY A 100 4.56 10.71 -6.85
CA GLY A 100 5.47 11.52 -6.05
C GLY A 100 6.87 11.61 -6.65
N PHE A 101 7.37 10.54 -7.26
CA PHE A 101 8.65 10.57 -7.97
C PHE A 101 8.61 11.47 -9.22
N VAL A 102 7.54 11.36 -10.01
CA VAL A 102 7.33 12.23 -11.18
C VAL A 102 7.23 13.70 -10.76
N VAL A 103 6.41 14.00 -9.76
CA VAL A 103 6.24 15.38 -9.23
C VAL A 103 7.55 15.90 -8.61
N GLY A 104 8.28 15.06 -7.89
CA GLY A 104 9.56 15.43 -7.28
C GLY A 104 10.63 15.80 -8.31
N ILE A 105 10.71 15.06 -9.43
CA ILE A 105 11.58 15.40 -10.55
C ILE A 105 11.09 16.66 -11.27
N ALA A 106 9.77 16.77 -11.51
CA ALA A 106 9.15 17.93 -12.15
C ALA A 106 9.49 19.23 -11.40
N ARG A 107 9.52 19.20 -10.07
CA ARG A 107 9.92 20.34 -9.22
C ARG A 107 11.38 20.77 -9.39
N LEU A 108 12.27 19.87 -9.81
CA LEU A 108 13.68 20.18 -10.09
C LEU A 108 13.93 20.54 -11.56
N SER A 109 12.88 20.56 -12.40
CA SER A 109 13.01 20.94 -13.80
C SER A 109 13.44 22.40 -13.95
N SER A 110 14.24 22.67 -14.98
CA SER A 110 14.56 24.04 -15.41
C SER A 110 13.36 24.76 -16.01
N HIS A 111 12.31 24.03 -16.41
CA HIS A 111 11.10 24.61 -16.99
C HIS A 111 10.24 25.25 -15.88
N TRP A 112 10.18 26.58 -15.85
CA TRP A 112 9.52 27.36 -14.78
C TRP A 112 8.08 26.90 -14.50
N LEU A 113 7.25 26.73 -15.53
CA LEU A 113 5.85 26.34 -15.34
C LEU A 113 5.73 24.97 -14.64
N LEU A 114 6.55 24.01 -15.07
CA LEU A 114 6.51 22.65 -14.52
C LEU A 114 6.96 22.64 -13.06
N SER A 115 8.04 23.37 -12.74
CA SER A 115 8.54 23.45 -11.37
C SER A 115 7.60 24.24 -10.45
N THR A 116 6.98 25.31 -10.93
CA THR A 116 5.97 26.09 -10.19
C THR A 116 4.71 25.28 -9.94
N VAL A 117 4.14 24.60 -10.95
CA VAL A 117 2.93 23.78 -10.77
C VAL A 117 3.20 22.63 -9.80
N ALA A 118 4.34 21.94 -9.93
CA ALA A 118 4.73 20.89 -8.99
C ALA A 118 4.93 21.45 -7.56
N GLY A 119 5.52 22.64 -7.43
CA GLY A 119 5.67 23.35 -6.15
C GLY A 119 4.33 23.66 -5.50
N ALA A 120 3.42 24.28 -6.24
CA ALA A 120 2.09 24.64 -5.76
C ALA A 120 1.29 23.42 -5.31
N TYR A 121 1.33 22.31 -6.07
CA TYR A 121 0.70 21.06 -5.68
C TYR A 121 1.27 20.50 -4.36
N ILE A 122 2.60 20.48 -4.21
CA ILE A 122 3.24 19.98 -2.97
C ILE A 122 2.85 20.86 -1.77
N GLU A 123 2.90 22.18 -1.92
CA GLU A 123 2.52 23.12 -0.86
C GLU A 123 1.05 22.95 -0.48
N PHE A 124 0.14 22.86 -1.46
CA PHE A 124 -1.28 22.65 -1.22
C PHE A 124 -1.52 21.36 -0.42
N VAL A 125 -0.98 20.24 -0.88
CA VAL A 125 -1.20 18.94 -0.27
C VAL A 125 -0.65 18.86 1.15
N ARG A 126 0.52 19.43 1.40
CA ARG A 126 1.18 19.35 2.72
C ARG A 126 0.53 20.23 3.79
N ASN A 127 -0.30 21.20 3.38
CA ASN A 127 -0.97 22.15 4.29
C ASN A 127 -2.43 21.76 4.60
N ILE A 128 -2.95 20.70 3.99
CA ILE A 128 -4.34 20.27 4.17
C ILE A 128 -4.39 18.90 4.86
N PRO A 129 -5.24 18.70 5.89
CA PRO A 129 -5.39 17.40 6.54
C PRO A 129 -5.84 16.30 5.58
N LEU A 130 -5.31 15.08 5.72
CA LEU A 130 -5.71 13.95 4.89
C LEU A 130 -7.21 13.65 4.98
N LEU A 131 -7.84 13.78 6.15
CA LEU A 131 -9.28 13.57 6.28
C LEU A 131 -10.06 14.50 5.34
N PHE A 132 -9.62 15.75 5.17
CA PHE A 132 -10.23 16.65 4.21
C PHE A 132 -10.10 16.12 2.78
N PHE A 133 -8.95 15.56 2.39
CA PHE A 133 -8.81 14.92 1.06
C PHE A 133 -9.79 13.76 0.89
N VAL A 134 -9.93 12.88 1.90
CA VAL A 134 -10.86 11.74 1.85
C VAL A 134 -12.30 12.24 1.65
N LEU A 135 -12.72 13.24 2.44
CA LEU A 135 -14.05 13.83 2.34
C LEU A 135 -14.25 14.59 1.02
N PHE A 136 -13.26 15.32 0.55
CA PHE A 136 -13.31 16.07 -0.71
C PHE A 136 -13.46 15.13 -1.91
N TRP A 137 -12.66 14.06 -1.98
CA TRP A 137 -12.76 13.10 -3.08
C TRP A 137 -14.12 12.39 -3.05
N TYR A 138 -14.62 12.02 -1.87
CA TYR A 138 -15.89 11.32 -1.76
C TYR A 138 -17.10 12.24 -2.01
N PHE A 139 -17.26 13.30 -1.20
CA PHE A 139 -18.42 14.20 -1.24
C PHE A 139 -18.31 15.31 -2.30
N GLY A 140 -17.11 15.72 -2.67
CA GLY A 140 -16.89 16.78 -3.65
C GLY A 140 -16.78 16.28 -5.09
N VAL A 141 -16.03 15.19 -5.31
CA VAL A 141 -15.77 14.68 -6.66
C VAL A 141 -16.69 13.51 -7.03
N ILE A 142 -16.71 12.44 -6.24
CA ILE A 142 -17.45 11.23 -6.57
C ILE A 142 -18.96 11.44 -6.45
N ALA A 143 -19.43 12.11 -5.40
CA ALA A 143 -20.86 12.42 -5.24
C ALA A 143 -21.39 13.38 -6.31
N ALA A 144 -20.52 14.19 -6.93
CA ALA A 144 -20.86 15.06 -8.05
C ALA A 144 -20.98 14.32 -9.40
N LEU A 145 -20.61 13.04 -9.46
CA LEU A 145 -20.82 12.23 -10.66
C LEU A 145 -22.31 12.03 -10.94
N PRO A 146 -22.69 11.76 -12.21
CA PRO A 146 -24.09 11.52 -12.57
C PRO A 146 -24.73 10.38 -11.79
N ALA A 147 -26.05 10.42 -11.68
CA ALA A 147 -26.85 9.31 -11.14
C ALA A 147 -26.73 8.07 -12.05
N PRO A 148 -27.04 6.85 -11.56
CA PRO A 148 -26.88 5.63 -12.36
C PRO A 148 -27.61 5.63 -13.71
N ARG A 149 -28.75 6.32 -13.82
CA ARG A 149 -29.50 6.43 -15.08
C ARG A 149 -28.76 7.22 -16.16
N ASP A 150 -27.97 8.21 -15.76
CA ASP A 150 -27.21 9.09 -16.63
C ASP A 150 -25.70 8.77 -16.57
N SER A 151 -25.38 7.50 -16.31
CA SER A 151 -23.99 7.06 -16.15
C SER A 151 -23.14 7.39 -17.36
N VAL A 152 -21.90 7.82 -17.11
CA VAL A 152 -20.92 8.00 -18.18
C VAL A 152 -20.50 6.61 -18.65
N SER A 153 -20.91 6.25 -19.87
CA SER A 153 -20.53 4.98 -20.48
C SER A 153 -19.15 5.07 -21.14
N VAL A 154 -18.28 4.12 -20.85
CA VAL A 154 -16.96 3.96 -21.46
C VAL A 154 -17.05 2.76 -22.40
N PHE A 155 -17.03 3.02 -23.71
CA PHE A 155 -17.18 2.03 -24.78
C PHE A 155 -18.44 1.14 -24.67
N GLY A 156 -19.47 1.58 -23.94
CA GLY A 156 -20.71 0.82 -23.70
C GLY A 156 -20.55 -0.42 -22.82
N VAL A 157 -19.37 -0.64 -22.22
CA VAL A 157 -19.07 -1.83 -21.40
C VAL A 157 -18.81 -1.50 -19.93
N ALA A 158 -18.28 -0.31 -19.64
CA ALA A 158 -18.07 0.17 -18.28
C ALA A 158 -18.90 1.43 -18.04
N PHE A 159 -19.42 1.57 -16.82
CA PHE A 159 -20.34 2.64 -16.45
C PHE A 159 -19.86 3.33 -15.18
N LEU A 160 -19.61 4.62 -15.27
CA LEU A 160 -19.18 5.46 -14.15
C LEU A 160 -20.34 6.33 -13.67
N ASN A 161 -20.64 6.27 -12.37
CA ASN A 161 -21.65 7.09 -11.71
C ASN A 161 -21.30 7.31 -10.23
N ASN A 162 -22.15 8.03 -9.52
CA ASN A 162 -21.98 8.30 -8.08
C ASN A 162 -22.10 7.06 -7.17
N ARG A 163 -22.42 5.88 -7.71
CA ARG A 163 -22.37 4.58 -7.01
C ARG A 163 -21.15 3.75 -7.36
N GLY A 164 -20.17 4.35 -8.04
CA GLY A 164 -18.90 3.72 -8.37
C GLY A 164 -18.71 3.45 -9.86
N LEU A 165 -17.67 2.69 -10.15
CA LEU A 165 -17.33 2.27 -11.51
C LEU A 165 -17.73 0.81 -11.67
N THR A 166 -18.75 0.54 -12.48
CA THR A 166 -19.13 -0.83 -12.82
C THR A 166 -18.40 -1.26 -14.08
N ILE A 167 -17.62 -2.33 -13.98
CA ILE A 167 -16.85 -2.92 -15.08
C ILE A 167 -17.32 -4.35 -15.37
N PRO A 168 -17.15 -4.86 -16.59
CA PRO A 168 -17.46 -6.24 -16.91
C PRO A 168 -16.60 -7.21 -16.10
N LEU A 169 -17.21 -8.30 -15.62
CA LEU A 169 -16.51 -9.37 -14.93
C LEU A 169 -16.44 -10.61 -15.84
N PRO A 170 -15.30 -11.30 -15.94
CA PRO A 170 -15.22 -12.56 -16.68
C PRO A 170 -15.95 -13.68 -15.93
N ASP A 171 -16.85 -14.38 -16.61
CA ASP A 171 -17.62 -15.50 -16.04
C ASP A 171 -16.73 -16.69 -15.65
N ALA A 172 -15.61 -16.88 -16.35
CA ALA A 172 -14.67 -17.97 -16.14
C ALA A 172 -13.25 -17.45 -15.88
N PRO A 173 -12.81 -17.34 -14.62
CA PRO A 173 -11.49 -16.80 -14.29
C PRO A 173 -10.32 -17.72 -14.71
N ALA A 174 -10.59 -18.97 -15.12
CA ALA A 174 -9.57 -19.94 -15.49
C ALA A 174 -8.65 -19.44 -16.62
N ASN A 175 -9.21 -18.83 -17.67
CA ASN A 175 -8.43 -18.30 -18.80
C ASN A 175 -7.48 -17.18 -18.35
N PHE A 176 -7.93 -16.32 -17.43
CA PHE A 176 -7.11 -15.26 -16.85
C PHE A 176 -5.99 -15.81 -15.96
N ARG A 177 -6.19 -16.94 -15.27
CA ARG A 177 -5.12 -17.61 -14.50
C ARG A 177 -4.02 -18.15 -15.42
N TRP A 178 -4.39 -18.72 -16.56
CA TRP A 178 -3.42 -19.16 -17.58
C TRP A 178 -2.69 -18.00 -18.24
N ALA A 179 -3.40 -16.91 -18.55
CA ALA A 179 -2.77 -15.69 -19.04
C ALA A 179 -1.78 -15.10 -18.03
N LEU A 180 -2.15 -15.06 -16.74
CA LEU A 180 -1.25 -14.63 -15.68
C LEU A 180 0.00 -15.53 -15.59
N ALA A 181 -0.17 -16.86 -15.66
CA ALA A 181 0.96 -17.79 -15.68
C ALA A 181 1.90 -17.54 -16.88
N ALA A 182 1.35 -17.29 -18.08
CA ALA A 182 2.11 -16.95 -19.27
C ALA A 182 2.87 -15.62 -19.12
N ILE A 183 2.25 -14.60 -18.52
CA ILE A 183 2.87 -13.31 -18.20
C ILE A 183 4.04 -13.51 -17.24
N LEU A 184 3.83 -14.22 -16.13
CA LEU A 184 4.88 -14.47 -15.15
C LEU A 184 6.05 -15.25 -15.75
N LEU A 185 5.77 -16.24 -16.60
CA LEU A 185 6.80 -16.99 -17.32
C LEU A 185 7.56 -16.11 -18.31
N SER A 186 6.88 -15.19 -19.01
CA SER A 186 7.52 -14.24 -19.94
C SER A 186 8.46 -13.28 -19.21
N TRP A 187 8.06 -12.81 -18.03
CA TRP A 187 8.88 -11.94 -17.20
C TRP A 187 10.07 -12.69 -16.60
N LEU A 188 9.88 -13.95 -16.20
CA LEU A 188 10.97 -14.83 -15.78
C LEU A 188 11.97 -15.04 -16.91
N ALA A 189 11.50 -15.35 -18.12
CA ALA A 189 12.33 -15.49 -19.32
C ALA A 189 13.10 -14.20 -19.61
N GLN A 190 12.45 -13.03 -19.52
CA GLN A 190 13.10 -11.74 -19.68
C GLN A 190 14.20 -11.52 -18.63
N GLY A 191 13.98 -11.93 -17.38
CA GLY A 191 14.99 -11.91 -16.33
C GLY A 191 16.22 -12.75 -16.70
N LEU A 192 16.00 -13.99 -17.15
CA LEU A 192 17.07 -14.89 -17.59
C LEU A 192 17.85 -14.34 -18.80
N VAL A 193 17.14 -13.80 -19.80
CA VAL A 193 17.77 -13.18 -20.98
C VAL A 193 18.54 -11.93 -20.57
N SER A 194 18.04 -11.15 -19.61
CA SER A 194 18.74 -9.98 -19.06
C SER A 194 20.05 -10.36 -18.37
N LEU A 195 20.05 -11.46 -17.62
CA LEU A 195 21.26 -12.01 -17.01
C LEU A 195 22.26 -12.51 -18.06
N TRP A 196 21.77 -13.22 -19.09
CA TRP A 196 22.62 -13.69 -20.20
C TRP A 196 23.22 -12.52 -21.01
N ALA A 197 22.43 -11.50 -21.33
CA ALA A 197 22.91 -10.37 -22.13
C ALA A 197 23.95 -9.53 -21.38
N ARG A 198 23.81 -9.35 -20.06
CA ARG A 198 24.84 -8.71 -19.23
C ARG A 198 26.14 -9.50 -19.29
N ARG A 199 26.08 -10.81 -19.04
CA ARG A 199 27.26 -11.70 -19.13
C ARG A 199 27.90 -11.71 -20.53
N ARG A 200 27.08 -11.66 -21.58
CA ARG A 200 27.57 -11.56 -22.97
C ARG A 200 28.26 -10.23 -23.22
N LYS A 201 27.66 -9.13 -22.78
CA LYS A 201 28.25 -7.78 -22.90
C LYS A 201 29.59 -7.72 -22.16
N ASP A 202 29.67 -8.26 -20.95
CA ASP A 202 30.91 -8.30 -20.17
C ASP A 202 32.02 -9.11 -20.85
N ARG A 203 31.66 -10.20 -21.56
CA ARG A 203 32.62 -11.07 -22.27
C ARG A 203 33.02 -10.59 -23.66
N THR A 204 32.09 -9.99 -24.40
CA THR A 204 32.23 -9.74 -25.85
C THR A 204 32.16 -8.27 -26.23
N GLY A 205 31.80 -7.39 -25.31
CA GLY A 205 31.60 -5.95 -25.56
C GLY A 205 30.38 -5.60 -26.43
N GLN A 206 29.70 -6.60 -27.00
CA GLN A 206 28.55 -6.39 -27.88
C GLN A 206 27.23 -6.37 -27.11
N ASP A 207 26.39 -5.39 -27.42
CA ASP A 207 25.05 -5.28 -26.88
C ASP A 207 24.11 -6.32 -27.51
N ALA A 208 23.38 -7.07 -26.67
CA ALA A 208 22.25 -7.85 -27.14
C ALA A 208 21.05 -6.93 -27.47
N PRO A 209 20.14 -7.30 -28.40
CA PRO A 209 18.98 -6.49 -28.77
C PRO A 209 17.90 -6.50 -27.68
N MET A 210 18.24 -5.97 -26.51
CA MET A 210 17.42 -6.03 -25.29
C MET A 210 16.11 -5.27 -25.41
N LEU A 211 16.07 -4.20 -26.21
CA LEU A 211 14.83 -3.47 -26.47
C LEU A 211 13.83 -4.33 -27.24
N ALA A 212 14.26 -5.04 -28.28
CA ALA A 212 13.38 -5.90 -29.07
C ALA A 212 12.89 -7.09 -28.24
N ILE A 213 13.79 -7.76 -27.52
CA ILE A 213 13.43 -8.89 -26.66
C ILE A 213 12.50 -8.43 -25.53
N GLY A 214 12.79 -7.29 -24.91
CA GLY A 214 11.95 -6.68 -23.89
C GLY A 214 10.56 -6.30 -24.41
N LEU A 215 10.46 -5.71 -25.61
CA LEU A 215 9.17 -5.42 -26.25
C LEU A 215 8.35 -6.69 -26.48
N VAL A 216 8.99 -7.78 -26.88
CA VAL A 216 8.28 -9.07 -27.07
C VAL A 216 7.83 -9.64 -25.72
N LEU A 217 8.75 -9.80 -24.77
CA LEU A 217 8.47 -10.54 -23.53
C LEU A 217 7.70 -9.72 -22.48
N ILE A 218 7.94 -8.41 -22.37
CA ILE A 218 7.27 -7.56 -21.38
C ILE A 218 5.96 -6.98 -21.92
N VAL A 219 5.85 -6.77 -23.24
CA VAL A 219 4.68 -6.09 -23.83
C VAL A 219 3.86 -7.05 -24.69
N LEU A 220 4.43 -7.60 -25.77
CA LEU A 220 3.66 -8.39 -26.73
C LEU A 220 3.06 -9.65 -26.12
N VAL A 221 3.85 -10.44 -25.39
CA VAL A 221 3.38 -11.69 -24.77
C VAL A 221 2.26 -11.41 -23.75
N PRO A 222 2.39 -10.45 -22.83
CA PRO A 222 1.27 -10.09 -21.95
C PRO A 222 0.03 -9.58 -22.67
N VAL A 223 0.20 -8.75 -23.71
CA VAL A 223 -0.93 -8.28 -24.52
C VAL A 223 -1.62 -9.45 -25.21
N LEU A 224 -0.88 -10.36 -25.82
CA LEU A 224 -1.43 -11.57 -26.47
C LEU A 224 -2.10 -12.51 -25.47
N ALA A 225 -1.51 -12.71 -24.30
CA ALA A 225 -2.07 -13.56 -23.25
C ALA A 225 -3.40 -13.00 -22.72
N VAL A 226 -3.46 -11.69 -22.45
CA VAL A 226 -4.69 -11.02 -21.97
C VAL A 226 -5.74 -10.96 -23.07
N THR A 227 -5.37 -10.68 -24.31
CA THR A 227 -6.32 -10.65 -25.44
C THR A 227 -6.89 -12.04 -25.71
N TRP A 228 -6.07 -13.09 -25.71
CA TRP A 228 -6.55 -14.47 -25.80
C TRP A 228 -7.51 -14.82 -24.66
N ALA A 229 -7.13 -14.53 -23.41
CA ALA A 229 -8.01 -14.79 -22.26
C ALA A 229 -9.32 -14.00 -22.35
N SER A 230 -9.27 -12.76 -22.81
CA SER A 230 -10.46 -11.92 -23.01
C SER A 230 -11.39 -12.47 -24.08
N LEU A 231 -10.85 -12.88 -25.24
CA LEU A 231 -11.63 -13.41 -26.35
C LEU A 231 -12.19 -14.81 -26.06
N ALA A 232 -11.47 -15.61 -25.27
CA ALA A 232 -11.88 -16.97 -24.89
C ALA A 232 -12.89 -17.00 -23.72
N THR A 233 -13.22 -15.84 -23.13
CA THR A 233 -14.08 -15.74 -21.94
C THR A 233 -15.36 -14.99 -22.25
N ARG A 234 -16.48 -15.47 -21.71
CA ARG A 234 -17.73 -14.71 -21.71
C ARG A 234 -17.69 -13.66 -20.60
N TRP A 235 -18.23 -12.49 -20.90
CA TRP A 235 -18.20 -11.34 -20.02
C TRP A 235 -19.60 -11.05 -19.51
N ASP A 236 -19.74 -10.94 -18.20
CA ASP A 236 -20.93 -10.39 -17.56
C ASP A 236 -20.88 -8.86 -17.71
N ILE A 237 -21.50 -8.38 -18.79
CA ILE A 237 -21.57 -6.95 -19.09
C ILE A 237 -22.65 -6.32 -18.20
N PRO A 238 -22.34 -5.25 -17.44
CA PRO A 238 -23.29 -4.62 -16.56
C PRO A 238 -24.48 -4.06 -17.33
N VAL A 239 -25.70 -4.35 -16.86
CA VAL A 239 -26.93 -3.82 -17.45
C VAL A 239 -27.69 -3.02 -16.40
N LEU A 240 -28.19 -1.85 -16.80
CA LEU A 240 -29.07 -1.04 -15.96
C LEU A 240 -30.39 -1.80 -15.72
N ARG A 241 -30.64 -2.23 -14.47
CA ARG A 241 -31.88 -2.90 -14.07
C ARG A 241 -32.49 -2.20 -12.86
N GLY A 242 -33.65 -1.57 -13.07
CA GLY A 242 -34.31 -0.76 -12.04
C GLY A 242 -33.58 0.55 -11.78
N PHE A 243 -33.06 0.75 -10.58
CA PHE A 243 -32.36 1.98 -10.17
C PHE A 243 -30.82 1.83 -10.12
N ASN A 244 -30.25 0.69 -10.51
CA ASN A 244 -28.81 0.48 -10.51
C ASN A 244 -28.35 -0.49 -11.61
N TYR A 245 -27.04 -0.53 -11.87
CA TYR A 245 -26.44 -1.58 -12.69
C TYR A 245 -26.41 -2.90 -11.92
N ARG A 246 -26.68 -3.99 -12.63
CA ARG A 246 -26.53 -5.37 -12.14
C ARG A 246 -25.64 -6.14 -13.11
N GLY A 247 -24.84 -7.04 -12.55
CA GLY A 247 -23.81 -7.77 -13.27
C GLY A 247 -22.47 -7.03 -13.26
N GLY A 248 -21.42 -7.76 -13.59
CA GLY A 248 -20.04 -7.29 -13.55
C GLY A 248 -19.51 -7.06 -12.13
N PHE A 249 -18.44 -6.29 -12.05
CA PHE A 249 -17.78 -5.91 -10.80
C PHE A 249 -17.95 -4.41 -10.55
N VAL A 250 -18.34 -4.05 -9.33
CA VAL A 250 -18.47 -2.65 -8.92
C VAL A 250 -17.24 -2.26 -8.11
N VAL A 251 -16.43 -1.36 -8.66
CA VAL A 251 -15.44 -0.64 -7.87
C VAL A 251 -16.18 0.44 -7.10
N ILE A 252 -16.34 0.19 -5.80
CA ILE A 252 -17.15 1.04 -4.91
C ILE A 252 -16.57 2.46 -4.80
N PRO A 253 -17.42 3.49 -4.67
CA PRO A 253 -16.99 4.89 -4.63
C PRO A 253 -16.06 5.19 -3.46
N GLU A 254 -16.26 4.51 -2.32
CA GLU A 254 -15.45 4.65 -1.12
C GLU A 254 -14.00 4.21 -1.37
N PHE A 255 -13.79 3.12 -2.11
CA PHE A 255 -12.46 2.66 -2.49
C PHE A 255 -11.76 3.68 -3.40
N VAL A 256 -12.45 4.16 -4.43
CA VAL A 256 -11.89 5.13 -5.39
C VAL A 256 -11.53 6.44 -4.69
N ALA A 257 -12.43 6.94 -3.84
CA ALA A 257 -12.21 8.18 -3.10
C ALA A 257 -11.04 8.06 -2.11
N LEU A 258 -11.00 6.98 -1.33
CA LEU A 258 -9.90 6.74 -0.39
C LEU A 258 -8.57 6.56 -1.12
N LEU A 259 -8.54 5.79 -2.21
CA LEU A 259 -7.36 5.58 -3.02
C LEU A 259 -6.86 6.91 -3.62
N ALA A 260 -7.74 7.71 -4.22
CA ALA A 260 -7.39 9.01 -4.78
C ALA A 260 -6.87 9.96 -3.69
N ALA A 261 -7.50 9.99 -2.52
CA ALA A 261 -7.06 10.78 -1.38
C ALA A 261 -5.66 10.36 -0.91
N LEU A 262 -5.43 9.06 -0.65
CA LEU A 262 -4.13 8.56 -0.21
C LEU A 262 -3.04 8.79 -1.24
N VAL A 263 -3.30 8.52 -2.53
CA VAL A 263 -2.31 8.71 -3.60
C VAL A 263 -1.94 10.18 -3.75
N THR A 264 -2.92 11.07 -3.90
CA THR A 264 -2.68 12.50 -4.11
C THR A 264 -2.12 13.19 -2.87
N TYR A 265 -2.49 12.74 -1.67
CA TYR A 265 -1.91 13.27 -0.44
C TYR A 265 -0.45 12.81 -0.26
N THR A 266 -0.21 11.50 -0.31
CA THR A 266 1.12 10.95 -0.03
C THR A 266 2.14 11.31 -1.11
N ALA A 267 1.72 11.44 -2.37
CA ALA A 267 2.62 11.84 -3.46
C ALA A 267 3.28 13.21 -3.22
N GLY A 268 2.61 14.17 -2.56
CA GLY A 268 3.21 15.46 -2.21
C GLY A 268 4.38 15.32 -1.22
N PHE A 269 4.24 14.47 -0.20
CA PHE A 269 5.31 14.18 0.75
C PHE A 269 6.46 13.38 0.11
N ILE A 270 6.14 12.40 -0.74
CA ILE A 270 7.13 11.65 -1.49
C ILE A 270 7.90 12.56 -2.45
N ALA A 271 7.24 13.50 -3.12
CA ALA A 271 7.89 14.47 -4.00
C ALA A 271 8.92 15.33 -3.26
N GLU A 272 8.64 15.73 -2.02
CA GLU A 272 9.61 16.43 -1.17
C GLU A 272 10.82 15.56 -0.83
N ILE A 273 10.58 14.29 -0.49
CA ILE A 273 11.65 13.32 -0.22
C ILE A 273 12.53 13.11 -1.46
N VAL A 274 11.92 12.98 -2.63
CA VAL A 274 12.63 12.81 -3.91
C VAL A 274 13.46 14.05 -4.23
N ARG A 275 12.86 15.24 -4.09
CA ARG A 275 13.56 16.52 -4.27
C ARG A 275 14.76 16.64 -3.33
N GLY A 276 14.54 16.43 -2.03
CA GLY A 276 15.59 16.51 -1.01
C GLY A 276 16.68 15.46 -1.20
N GLY A 277 16.31 14.23 -1.60
CA GLY A 277 17.27 13.17 -1.88
C GLY A 277 18.14 13.45 -3.11
N ILE A 278 17.59 14.06 -4.16
CA ILE A 278 18.37 14.47 -5.34
C ILE A 278 19.33 15.61 -4.99
N GLN A 279 18.86 16.61 -4.23
CA GLN A 279 19.68 17.74 -3.80
C GLN A 279 20.80 17.36 -2.81
N ALA A 280 20.65 16.24 -2.11
CA ALA A 280 21.68 15.71 -1.21
C ALA A 280 22.89 15.11 -1.96
N VAL A 281 22.78 14.87 -3.28
CA VAL A 281 23.90 14.34 -4.07
C VAL A 281 24.93 15.46 -4.32
N PRO A 282 26.23 15.24 -4.07
CA PRO A 282 27.25 16.27 -4.28
C PRO A 282 27.30 16.77 -5.73
N HIS A 283 27.37 18.09 -5.90
CA HIS A 283 27.41 18.75 -7.20
C HIS A 283 28.58 18.27 -8.07
N GLY A 284 29.74 17.97 -7.47
CA GLY A 284 30.90 17.43 -8.18
C GLY A 284 30.64 16.13 -8.96
N GLN A 285 29.69 15.29 -8.51
CA GLN A 285 29.29 14.08 -9.26
C GLN A 285 28.56 14.44 -10.56
N ILE A 286 27.75 15.49 -10.53
CA ILE A 286 26.99 16.00 -11.67
C ILE A 286 27.93 16.72 -12.64
N GLU A 287 28.85 17.53 -12.11
CA GLU A 287 29.89 18.23 -12.87
C GLU A 287 30.82 17.24 -13.57
N ALA A 288 31.31 16.21 -12.86
CA ALA A 288 32.16 15.16 -13.45
C ALA A 288 31.41 14.39 -14.56
N ALA A 289 30.14 14.04 -14.35
CA ALA A 289 29.32 13.42 -15.37
C ALA A 289 29.17 14.30 -16.62
N SER A 290 28.98 15.61 -16.43
CA SER A 290 28.89 16.59 -17.53
C SER A 290 30.22 16.76 -18.27
N ALA A 291 31.36 16.72 -17.56
CA ALA A 291 32.70 16.78 -18.14
C ALA A 291 33.02 15.54 -19.00
N LEU A 292 32.42 14.40 -18.67
CA LEU A 292 32.45 13.17 -19.49
C LEU A 292 31.46 13.20 -20.67
N GLY A 293 30.77 14.32 -20.90
CA GLY A 293 29.81 14.48 -22.00
C GLY A 293 28.47 13.76 -21.79
N LEU A 294 28.13 13.36 -20.56
CA LEU A 294 26.84 12.72 -20.29
C LEU A 294 25.70 13.74 -20.39
N ARG A 295 24.69 13.41 -21.19
CA ARG A 295 23.45 14.19 -21.30
C ARG A 295 22.70 14.22 -19.95
N PRO A 296 21.95 15.28 -19.61
CA PRO A 296 21.25 15.42 -18.33
C PRO A 296 20.39 14.21 -17.93
N VAL A 297 19.67 13.60 -18.88
CA VAL A 297 18.86 12.40 -18.62
C VAL A 297 19.73 11.20 -18.24
N ARG A 298 20.91 11.05 -18.85
CA ARG A 298 21.86 9.99 -18.51
C ARG A 298 22.52 10.27 -17.16
N THR A 299 22.89 11.51 -16.87
CA THR A 299 23.41 11.93 -15.56
C THR A 299 22.40 11.62 -14.46
N LEU A 300 21.13 12.00 -14.65
CA LEU A 300 20.06 11.73 -13.71
C LEU A 300 19.89 10.22 -13.48
N ARG A 301 19.79 9.42 -14.55
CA ARG A 301 19.51 7.98 -14.47
C ARG A 301 20.69 7.16 -13.93
N LEU A 302 21.92 7.51 -14.31
CA LEU A 302 23.11 6.68 -14.08
C LEU A 302 23.94 7.15 -12.87
N VAL A 303 23.85 8.43 -12.50
CA VAL A 303 24.70 9.02 -11.45
C VAL A 303 23.84 9.51 -10.29
N THR A 304 22.91 10.42 -10.54
CA THR A 304 22.17 11.11 -9.48
C THR A 304 21.13 10.23 -8.79
N ILE A 305 20.19 9.61 -9.52
CA ILE A 305 19.12 8.79 -8.94
C ILE A 305 19.69 7.62 -8.10
N PRO A 306 20.67 6.83 -8.57
CA PRO A 306 21.21 5.72 -7.77
C PRO A 306 21.80 6.15 -6.42
N GLN A 307 22.42 7.33 -6.36
CA GLN A 307 22.96 7.90 -5.12
C GLN A 307 21.84 8.49 -4.25
N ALA A 308 20.92 9.23 -4.86
CA ALA A 308 19.79 9.86 -4.20
C ALA A 308 18.84 8.83 -3.55
N LEU A 309 18.62 7.67 -4.18
CA LEU A 309 17.80 6.58 -3.64
C LEU A 309 18.24 6.17 -2.22
N ARG A 310 19.54 6.19 -1.94
CA ARG A 310 20.09 5.85 -0.62
C ARG A 310 19.62 6.82 0.47
N VAL A 311 19.48 8.09 0.11
CA VAL A 311 19.01 9.15 0.99
C VAL A 311 17.49 9.13 1.12
N MET A 312 16.78 8.75 0.05
CA MET A 312 15.31 8.72 0.01
C MET A 312 14.69 7.55 0.78
N ILE A 313 15.36 6.39 0.85
CA ILE A 313 14.76 5.16 1.40
C ILE A 313 14.30 5.30 2.86
N PRO A 314 15.13 5.81 3.81
CA PRO A 314 14.69 5.93 5.20
C PRO A 314 13.41 6.76 5.39
N PRO A 315 13.27 7.97 4.82
CA PRO A 315 12.03 8.72 4.93
C PRO A 315 10.86 8.10 4.13
N LEU A 316 11.11 7.38 3.03
CA LEU A 316 10.06 6.63 2.32
C LEU A 316 9.45 5.55 3.19
N THR A 317 10.25 4.85 4.02
CA THR A 317 9.74 3.87 5.00
C THR A 317 8.67 4.48 5.90
N ASN A 318 8.93 5.68 6.44
CA ASN A 318 7.97 6.38 7.27
C ASN A 318 6.71 6.75 6.49
N GLN A 319 6.82 7.16 5.22
CA GLN A 319 5.64 7.43 4.40
C GLN A 319 4.81 6.19 4.12
N TYR A 320 5.42 5.03 3.90
CA TYR A 320 4.66 3.78 3.69
C TYR A 320 3.94 3.34 4.96
N LEU A 321 4.58 3.49 6.13
CA LEU A 321 3.92 3.26 7.42
C LEU A 321 2.77 4.25 7.66
N ASN A 322 2.93 5.50 7.22
CA ASN A 322 1.85 6.48 7.30
C ASN A 322 0.70 6.13 6.37
N VAL A 323 0.94 5.68 5.12
CA VAL A 323 -0.13 5.22 4.21
C VAL A 323 -0.93 4.09 4.84
N LEU A 324 -0.25 3.11 5.44
CA LEU A 324 -0.92 2.02 6.17
C LEU A 324 -1.83 2.58 7.26
N LYS A 325 -1.31 3.40 8.19
CA LYS A 325 -2.13 3.97 9.27
C LYS A 325 -3.27 4.84 8.75
N ASN A 326 -2.98 5.64 7.73
CA ASN A 326 -3.90 6.58 7.11
C ASN A 326 -5.02 5.91 6.31
N SER A 327 -4.86 4.65 5.91
CA SER A 327 -5.96 3.88 5.29
C SER A 327 -7.20 3.80 6.18
N SER A 328 -7.02 3.88 7.52
CA SER A 328 -8.11 3.90 8.50
C SER A 328 -9.03 5.13 8.39
N PHE A 329 -8.59 6.22 7.75
CA PHE A 329 -9.48 7.36 7.46
C PHE A 329 -10.63 6.96 6.51
N GLY A 330 -10.52 5.83 5.81
CA GLY A 330 -11.60 5.22 5.05
C GLY A 330 -12.87 4.97 5.87
N ALA A 331 -12.74 4.72 7.16
CA ALA A 331 -13.88 4.53 8.05
C ALA A 331 -14.81 5.76 8.10
N ALA A 332 -14.30 6.97 7.85
CA ALA A 332 -15.10 8.20 7.80
C ALA A 332 -16.07 8.26 6.60
N ILE A 333 -15.78 7.51 5.54
CA ILE A 333 -16.64 7.38 4.36
C ILE A 333 -17.20 5.96 4.22
N ALA A 334 -17.19 5.17 5.29
CA ALA A 334 -17.66 3.78 5.32
C ALA A 334 -16.97 2.83 4.31
N TYR A 335 -15.70 3.09 3.97
CA TYR A 335 -14.90 2.08 3.25
C TYR A 335 -14.71 0.84 4.15
N PRO A 336 -15.00 -0.39 3.67
CA PRO A 336 -15.00 -1.60 4.48
C PRO A 336 -13.59 -2.13 4.78
N ASP A 337 -12.77 -1.34 5.48
CA ASP A 337 -11.48 -1.74 6.00
C ASP A 337 -11.60 -2.39 7.39
N VAL A 338 -10.47 -2.81 7.99
CA VAL A 338 -10.48 -3.42 9.32
C VAL A 338 -11.08 -2.48 10.39
N VAL A 339 -10.88 -1.16 10.30
CA VAL A 339 -11.43 -0.22 11.28
C VAL A 339 -12.94 -0.12 11.13
N SER A 340 -13.45 0.08 9.92
CA SER A 340 -14.89 0.19 9.66
C SER A 340 -15.63 -1.10 10.00
N LEU A 341 -15.12 -2.25 9.55
CA LEU A 341 -15.79 -3.54 9.77
C LEU A 341 -15.71 -4.00 11.22
N PHE A 342 -14.56 -3.87 11.86
CA PHE A 342 -14.35 -4.39 13.22
C PHE A 342 -14.74 -3.38 14.29
N MET A 343 -14.11 -2.19 14.30
CA MET A 343 -14.42 -1.15 15.30
C MET A 343 -15.77 -0.48 15.05
N GLY A 344 -16.30 -0.52 13.83
CA GLY A 344 -17.65 -0.05 13.50
C GLY A 344 -18.69 -1.16 13.64
N SER A 345 -18.76 -2.07 12.67
CA SER A 345 -19.86 -3.04 12.61
C SER A 345 -19.80 -4.14 13.66
N ALA A 346 -18.67 -4.83 13.82
CA ALA A 346 -18.55 -5.94 14.77
C ALA A 346 -18.70 -5.45 16.22
N LEU A 347 -18.05 -4.34 16.58
CA LEU A 347 -18.12 -3.77 17.92
C LEU A 347 -19.55 -3.45 18.34
N ASN A 348 -20.33 -2.84 17.44
CA ASN A 348 -21.72 -2.51 17.71
C ASN A 348 -22.62 -3.75 17.83
N ASN A 349 -22.32 -4.82 17.09
CA ASN A 349 -23.11 -6.05 17.13
C ASN A 349 -22.79 -6.94 18.33
N THR A 350 -21.52 -6.99 18.74
CA THR A 350 -21.05 -8.01 19.67
C THR A 350 -20.70 -7.44 21.06
N GLY A 351 -20.34 -6.16 21.14
CA GLY A 351 -20.07 -5.44 22.39
C GLY A 351 -18.70 -5.70 23.02
N GLN A 352 -17.85 -6.57 22.44
CA GLN A 352 -16.48 -6.86 22.94
C GLN A 352 -15.49 -5.76 22.52
N ALA A 353 -15.64 -4.56 23.09
CA ALA A 353 -14.87 -3.39 22.70
C ALA A 353 -13.35 -3.57 22.91
N ILE A 354 -12.93 -4.17 24.03
CA ILE A 354 -11.50 -4.32 24.35
C ILE A 354 -10.82 -5.25 23.35
N GLU A 355 -11.40 -6.42 23.11
CA GLU A 355 -10.87 -7.44 22.21
C GLU A 355 -10.81 -6.93 20.77
N ILE A 356 -11.86 -6.27 20.30
CA ILE A 356 -11.93 -5.73 18.94
C ILE A 356 -10.88 -4.63 18.71
N ILE A 357 -10.76 -3.69 19.65
CA ILE A 357 -9.76 -2.61 19.55
C ILE A 357 -8.35 -3.21 19.63
N ALA A 358 -8.11 -4.14 20.56
CA ALA A 358 -6.81 -4.79 20.71
C ALA A 358 -6.41 -5.56 19.44
N MET A 359 -7.33 -6.33 18.84
CA MET A 359 -7.09 -7.05 17.58
C MET A 359 -6.81 -6.10 16.42
N THR A 360 -7.58 -5.01 16.33
CA THR A 360 -7.39 -4.00 15.27
C THR A 360 -6.01 -3.34 15.38
N LEU A 361 -5.62 -2.91 16.59
CA LEU A 361 -4.30 -2.33 16.85
C LEU A 361 -3.17 -3.35 16.60
N ALA A 362 -3.36 -4.61 16.99
CA ALA A 362 -2.41 -5.68 16.76
C ALA A 362 -2.15 -5.89 15.26
N VAL A 363 -3.18 -5.84 14.42
CA VAL A 363 -3.03 -5.93 12.96
C VAL A 363 -2.19 -4.78 12.41
N TYR A 364 -2.52 -3.53 12.76
CA TYR A 364 -1.74 -2.39 12.30
C TYR A 364 -0.29 -2.44 12.76
N LEU A 365 -0.06 -2.93 13.99
CA LEU A 365 1.28 -3.13 14.52
C LEU A 365 2.03 -4.23 13.75
N VAL A 366 1.42 -5.40 13.56
CA VAL A 366 2.05 -6.54 12.87
C VAL A 366 2.37 -6.19 11.42
N ILE A 367 1.42 -5.60 10.68
CA ILE A 367 1.65 -5.16 9.30
C ILE A 367 2.70 -4.05 9.27
N GLY A 368 2.63 -3.09 10.19
CA GLY A 368 3.62 -2.01 10.29
C GLY A 368 5.03 -2.53 10.58
N LEU A 369 5.18 -3.50 11.48
CA LEU A 369 6.46 -4.15 11.76
C LEU A 369 6.97 -4.94 10.55
N ALA A 370 6.09 -5.63 9.82
CA ALA A 370 6.45 -6.34 8.59
C ALA A 370 6.95 -5.38 7.50
N VAL A 371 6.25 -4.27 7.27
CA VAL A 371 6.67 -3.22 6.32
C VAL A 371 8.01 -2.60 6.76
N SER A 372 8.14 -2.28 8.05
CA SER A 372 9.38 -1.72 8.61
C SER A 372 10.55 -2.69 8.47
N ALA A 373 10.37 -3.96 8.79
CA ALA A 373 11.39 -4.99 8.65
C ALA A 373 11.83 -5.18 7.19
N PHE A 374 10.88 -5.22 6.25
CA PHE A 374 11.17 -5.29 4.82
C PHE A 374 11.97 -4.07 4.34
N MET A 375 11.54 -2.87 4.73
CA MET A 375 12.20 -1.63 4.34
C MET A 375 13.59 -1.47 4.98
N ASN A 376 13.78 -1.93 6.22
CA ASN A 376 15.08 -1.94 6.89
C ASN A 376 16.06 -2.91 6.21
N TRP A 377 15.58 -4.10 5.81
CA TRP A 377 16.35 -5.03 5.00
C TRP A 377 16.76 -4.41 3.66
N TYR A 378 15.83 -3.71 2.99
CA TYR A 378 16.11 -3.02 1.73
C TYR A 378 17.13 -1.88 1.91
N ASN A 379 16.98 -1.08 2.98
CA ASN A 379 17.90 -0.02 3.34
C ASN A 379 19.32 -0.55 3.58
N ALA A 380 19.46 -1.65 4.34
CA ALA A 380 20.76 -2.28 4.62
C ALA A 380 21.49 -2.74 3.35
N ARG A 381 20.76 -3.12 2.30
CA ARG A 381 21.36 -3.51 1.00
C ARG A 381 21.85 -2.32 0.17
N ILE A 382 21.34 -1.13 0.45
CA ILE A 382 21.58 0.07 -0.38
C ILE A 382 22.48 1.09 0.32
N ALA A 383 22.62 1.00 1.65
CA ALA A 383 23.50 1.83 2.45
C ALA A 383 24.95 1.81 1.94
N LEU A 384 25.59 2.97 1.94
CA LEU A 384 27.00 3.11 1.63
C LEU A 384 27.82 2.43 2.72
N VAL A 385 28.65 1.46 2.35
CA VAL A 385 29.75 1.01 3.21
C VAL A 385 30.78 2.14 3.20
N THR A 386 30.66 3.08 4.14
CA THR A 386 31.75 3.99 4.47
C THR A 386 32.85 3.13 5.09
N ARG A 387 33.86 2.77 4.29
CA ARG A 387 35.10 2.16 4.79
C ARG A 387 36.09 3.25 5.16
#